data_AF-A0A5K0XGB2-F1
#
_entry.id   AF-A0A5K0XGB2-F1
#
_cell.length_a   1.000
_cell.length_b   1.000
_cell.length_c   1.000
_cell.angle_alpha   90.00
_cell.angle_beta   90.00
_cell.angle_gamma   90.00
#
_symmetry.space_group_name_H-M   'P 1'
#
loop_
_entity.id
_entity.type
_entity.pdbx_description
1 polymer ?
#
loop_
_entity_poly.entity_id
_entity_poly.type
_entity_poly.pdbx_seq_one_letter_code
_entity_poly.pdbx_strand_id
1 'polypeptide(L)' 'VWLLHCHFERHFTWGMATVFIVKNGPTNETSLLPPPSYMPKCSDAQIIDNSGGYDPFDQ' A
#
# COMPACT_ATOMS: atom_id res chain seq x y z
N VAL A 1 4.99 -1.36 -7.44
CA VAL A 1 3.54 -1.02 -7.53
C VAL A 1 3.39 0.47 -7.34
N TRP A 2 2.48 1.11 -8.07
CA TRP A 2 2.25 2.56 -7.97
C TRP A 2 0.77 2.83 -7.69
N LEU A 3 0.47 3.53 -6.60
CA LEU A 3 -0.89 3.94 -6.25
C LEU A 3 -1.21 5.26 -6.96
N LEU A 4 -2.32 5.28 -7.69
CA LEU A 4 -2.92 6.50 -8.23
C LEU A 4 -4.26 6.69 -7.54
N HIS A 5 -4.46 7.83 -6.88
CA HIS A 5 -5.73 8.11 -6.22
C HIS A 5 -6.10 9.59 -6.28
N CYS A 6 -7.35 9.89 -5.94
CA CYS A 6 -7.78 11.25 -5.67
C CYS A 6 -7.12 11.75 -4.38
N HIS A 7 -6.50 12.93 -4.42
CA HIS A 7 -5.85 13.53 -3.25
C HIS A 7 -6.85 14.12 -2.22
N PHE A 8 -8.15 13.99 -2.47
CA PHE A 8 -9.14 14.26 -1.43
C PHE A 8 -9.32 12.98 -0.61
N GLU A 9 -8.85 12.97 0.64
CA GLU A 9 -8.85 11.81 1.54
C GLU A 9 -10.18 11.06 1.59
N ARG A 10 -11.29 11.79 1.66
CA ARG A 10 -12.62 11.19 1.66
C ARG A 10 -12.93 10.42 0.37
N HIS A 11 -12.42 10.86 -0.77
CA HIS A 11 -12.56 10.11 -2.03
C HIS A 11 -11.60 8.91 -2.09
N PHE A 12 -10.45 8.97 -1.42
CA PHE A 12 -9.53 7.84 -1.33
C PHE A 12 -10.15 6.69 -0.53
N THR A 13 -10.68 6.96 0.66
CA THR A 13 -11.34 5.95 1.50
C THR A 13 -12.61 5.36 0.87
N TRP A 14 -13.32 6.15 0.05
CA TRP A 14 -14.47 5.67 -0.73
C TRP A 14 -14.10 4.85 -1.97
N GLY A 15 -12.81 4.71 -2.28
CA GLY A 15 -12.35 3.82 -3.35
C GLY A 15 -12.05 4.51 -4.69
N MET A 16 -11.88 5.84 -4.73
CA MET A 16 -11.34 6.53 -5.91
C MET A 16 -9.81 6.37 -5.98
N ALA A 17 -9.38 5.12 -6.06
CA ALA A 17 -7.98 4.71 -6.13
C ALA A 17 -7.83 3.56 -7.13
N THR A 18 -6.66 3.50 -7.77
CA THR A 18 -6.26 2.40 -8.65
C THR A 18 -4.76 2.15 -8.49
N VAL A 19 -4.30 0.99 -8.92
CA VAL A 19 -2.90 0.58 -8.80
C VAL A 19 -2.35 0.21 -10.17
N PHE A 20 -1.20 0.78 -10.50
CA PHE A 20 -0.41 0.33 -11.65
C PHE A 20 0.65 -0.68 -11.22
N ILE A 21 0.66 -1.82 -11.90
CA ILE A 21 1.70 -2.84 -11.79
C ILE A 21 2.64 -2.67 -12.97
N VAL A 22 3.74 -1.97 -12.76
CA VAL A 22 4.85 -1.90 -13.73
C VAL A 22 5.69 -3.17 -13.55
N LYS A 23 5.76 -3.98 -14.61
CA LYS A 23 6.52 -5.24 -14.62
C LYS A 23 8.02 -4.96 -14.75
N ASN A 24 8.84 -5.92 -14.31
CA ASN A 24 10.28 -5.86 -14.46
C ASN A 24 10.67 -5.78 -15.94
N GLY A 25 11.65 -4.91 -16.23
CA GLY A 25 12.29 -4.80 -17.53
C GLY A 25 13.35 -5.88 -17.75
N PRO A 26 14.08 -5.81 -18.88
CA PRO A 26 15.07 -6.81 -19.26
C PRO A 26 16.40 -6.70 -18.50
N THR A 27 16.65 -5.61 -17.77
CA THR A 27 17.91 -5.39 -17.04
C THR A 27 17.68 -5.27 -15.54
N ASN A 28 18.75 -5.42 -14.75
CA ASN A 28 18.69 -5.28 -13.30
C ASN A 28 18.29 -3.85 -12.88
N GLU A 29 18.74 -2.84 -13.63
CA GLU A 29 18.44 -1.42 -13.39
C GLU A 29 16.98 -1.07 -13.73
N THR A 30 16.32 -1.90 -14.52
CA THR A 30 14.91 -1.76 -14.91
C THR A 30 13.99 -2.75 -14.18
N SER A 31 14.51 -3.42 -13.15
CA SER A 31 13.79 -4.38 -12.32
C SER A 31 13.64 -3.88 -10.89
N LEU A 32 12.59 -4.32 -10.22
CA LEU A 32 12.40 -4.03 -8.81
C LEU A 32 13.48 -4.71 -7.94
N LEU A 33 13.93 -4.00 -6.92
CA LEU A 33 14.77 -4.56 -5.87
C LEU A 33 14.01 -5.61 -5.06
N PRO A 34 14.70 -6.60 -4.47
CA PRO A 34 14.07 -7.55 -3.56
C PRO A 34 13.48 -6.84 -2.33
N PRO A 35 12.44 -7.40 -1.71
CA PRO A 35 11.84 -6.83 -0.51
C PRO A 35 12.86 -6.78 0.63
N PRO A 36 12.96 -5.66 1.38
CA PRO A 36 13.80 -5.57 2.57
C PRO A 36 13.37 -6.57 3.64
N SER A 37 14.34 -7.11 4.40
CA SER A 37 14.09 -8.11 5.45
C SER A 37 13.29 -7.60 6.65
N TYR A 38 13.26 -6.28 6.85
CA TYR A 38 12.55 -5.62 7.96
C TYR A 38 11.12 -5.19 7.59
N MET A 39 10.59 -5.62 6.43
CA MET A 39 9.22 -5.29 6.03
C MET A 39 8.19 -5.90 7.00
N PRO A 40 7.18 -5.14 7.48
CA PRO A 40 6.13 -5.67 8.34
C PRO A 40 5.40 -6.86 7.69
N LYS A 41 5.01 -7.87 8.48
CA LYS A 41 4.25 -9.00 7.95
C LYS A 41 2.78 -8.61 7.78
N CYS A 42 2.13 -9.16 6.76
CA CYS A 42 0.69 -8.96 6.56
C CYS A 42 -0.15 -9.51 7.72
N SER A 43 0.33 -10.55 8.42
CA SER A 43 -0.32 -11.09 9.62
C SER A 43 -0.31 -10.11 10.79
N ASP A 44 0.69 -9.24 10.86
CA ASP A 44 0.84 -8.28 11.96
C ASP A 44 -0.10 -7.08 11.76
N ALA A 45 -0.56 -6.84 10.53
CA ALA A 45 -1.57 -5.84 10.20
C ALA A 45 -2.96 -6.18 10.79
N GLN A 46 -3.19 -7.44 11.17
CA GLN A 46 -4.39 -7.90 11.89
C GLN A 46 -4.19 -7.89 13.42
N ILE A 47 -3.06 -7.42 13.94
CA ILE A 47 -2.86 -7.27 15.38
C ILE A 47 -3.19 -5.84 15.81
N ILE A 48 -3.00 -4.88 14.90
CA ILE A 48 -3.37 -3.47 15.08
C ILE A 48 -4.86 -3.17 14.90
N ASP A 49 -5.66 -4.05 14.28
CA ASP A 49 -7.12 -3.88 14.14
C ASP A 49 -7.92 -4.53 15.30
N ASN A 50 -7.37 -5.56 15.95
CA ASN A 50 -8.03 -6.31 17.03
C ASN A 50 -7.99 -5.63 18.42
N SER A 51 -7.51 -4.39 18.49
CA SER A 51 -7.47 -3.58 19.73
C SER A 51 -8.58 -2.51 19.82
N GLY A 52 -9.54 -2.53 18.90
CA GLY A 52 -10.52 -1.46 18.74
C GLY A 52 -10.00 -0.42 17.76
N GLY A 53 -10.63 -0.36 16.59
CA GLY A 53 -10.24 0.46 15.46
C GLY A 53 -10.04 1.92 15.85
N TYR A 54 -8.78 2.36 15.77
CA TYR A 54 -8.46 3.75 15.50
C TYR A 54 -8.06 3.79 14.02
N ASP A 55 -9.01 4.14 13.17
CA ASP A 55 -8.73 4.49 11.78
C ASP A 55 -8.13 5.90 11.77
N PRO A 56 -6.85 6.08 11.38
CA PRO A 56 -6.24 7.41 11.29
C PRO A 56 -6.90 8.32 10.23
N PHE A 57 -7.77 7.77 9.37
CA PHE A 57 -8.44 8.44 8.26
C PHE A 57 -9.92 8.76 8.50
N ASP A 58 -10.47 8.43 9.68
CA ASP A 58 -11.85 8.79 10.04
C ASP A 58 -11.84 10.12 10.84
N GLN A 59 -11.95 11.23 10.09
CA GLN A 59 -12.35 12.55 10.58
C GLN A 59 -13.62 13.01 9.86
#